data_AF-A0A7H8R989-F1
#
_entry.id   AF-A0A7H8R989-F1
#
_cell.length_a   1.000
_cell.length_b   1.000
_cell.length_c   1.000
_cell.angle_alpha   90.00
_cell.angle_beta   90.00
_cell.angle_gamma   90.00
#
_symmetry.space_group_name_H-M   'P 1'
#
loop_
_entity.id
_entity.type
_entity.pdbx_description
1 polymer ?
#
loop_
_entity_poly.entity_id
_entity_poly.type
_entity_poly.pdbx_seq_one_letter_code
_entity_poly.pdbx_strand_id
1 'polypeptide(L)'
;MSTKTEWPSTPVPQPVKDLIAKFMDIGDTKSEEAGQRLGYEVFTSDGQIIVNKRSINGGAEIAATHKDQMASIKGRRHRVDKVYTCNDKADDLLLIGSVERYLYNGQTLETDWAARLVIDNASSEHPRLKLFNAWSDFSEFVAALNSN
;
A
#
# COMPACT_ATOMS: atom_id res chain seq x y z
N MET A 1 14.54 15.20 -3.26
CA MET A 1 14.49 15.63 -1.85
C MET A 1 14.08 14.43 -1.02
N SER A 2 14.80 14.12 0.06
CA SER A 2 14.48 12.99 0.95
C SER A 2 13.18 13.31 1.69
N THR A 3 12.05 12.74 1.24
CA THR A 3 10.76 12.92 1.90
C THR A 3 10.69 11.99 3.10
N LYS A 4 11.14 12.51 4.23
CA LYS A 4 10.99 11.84 5.53
C LYS A 4 9.52 11.86 5.91
N THR A 5 8.91 10.68 6.01
CA THR A 5 7.55 10.52 6.55
C THR A 5 7.41 11.23 7.90
N GLU A 6 6.35 12.04 8.05
CA GLU A 6 5.98 12.64 9.33
C GLU A 6 5.25 11.60 10.19
N TRP A 7 5.87 11.20 11.30
CA TRP A 7 5.30 10.23 12.25
C TRP A 7 4.56 10.93 13.38
N PRO A 8 3.53 10.29 13.99
CA PRO A 8 2.80 10.87 15.10
C PRO A 8 3.69 10.99 16.34
N SER A 9 3.29 11.84 17.30
CA SER A 9 3.96 11.95 18.60
C SER A 9 3.86 10.66 19.42
N THR A 10 2.77 9.91 19.25
CA THR A 10 2.62 8.55 19.80
C THR A 10 3.65 7.64 19.13
N PRO A 11 4.52 6.94 19.89
CA PRO A 11 5.54 6.09 19.32
C PRO A 11 4.97 4.95 18.48
N VAL A 12 5.30 4.92 17.19
CA VAL A 12 5.04 3.76 16.32
C VAL A 12 6.23 2.79 16.42
N PRO A 13 6.02 1.50 16.75
CA PRO A 13 7.10 0.52 16.83
C PRO A 13 7.92 0.42 15.54
N GLN A 14 9.23 0.21 15.65
CA GLN A 14 10.09 0.09 14.46
C GLN A 14 9.66 -1.06 13.52
N PRO A 15 9.30 -2.27 14.00
CA PRO A 15 8.80 -3.34 13.13
C PRO A 15 7.57 -2.96 12.31
N VAL A 16 6.71 -2.08 12.83
CA VAL A 16 5.55 -1.55 12.09
C VAL A 16 5.98 -0.61 10.97
N LYS A 17 6.97 0.27 11.22
CA LYS A 17 7.51 1.15 10.18
C LYS A 17 8.17 0.34 9.07
N ASP A 18 8.90 -0.71 9.44
CA ASP A 18 9.56 -1.62 8.51
C ASP A 18 8.53 -2.41 7.69
N LEU A 19 7.43 -2.84 8.31
CA LEU A 19 6.30 -3.47 7.62
C LEU A 19 5.68 -2.53 6.58
N ILE A 20 5.45 -1.26 6.92
CA ILE A 20 4.91 -0.26 5.98
C ILE A 20 5.88 -0.05 4.81
N ALA A 21 7.17 0.14 5.10
CA ALA A 21 8.19 0.30 4.06
C ALA A 21 8.25 -0.92 3.13
N LYS A 22 8.25 -2.13 3.70
CA LYS A 22 8.23 -3.40 2.97
C LYS A 22 6.97 -3.53 2.10
N PHE A 23 5.81 -3.16 2.62
CA PHE A 23 4.56 -3.20 1.86
C PHE A 23 4.61 -2.28 0.63
N MET A 24 5.10 -1.04 0.78
CA MET A 24 5.23 -0.11 -0.34
C MET A 24 6.25 -0.59 -1.37
N ASP A 25 7.43 -1.04 -0.93
CA ASP A 25 8.49 -1.55 -1.81
C ASP A 25 8.06 -2.76 -2.65
N ILE A 26 7.44 -3.75 -2.00
CA ILE A 26 6.91 -4.92 -2.71
C ILE A 26 5.75 -4.53 -3.62
N GLY A 27 4.85 -3.64 -3.13
CA GLY A 27 3.76 -3.08 -3.91
C GLY A 27 4.24 -2.35 -5.17
N ASP A 28 5.41 -1.75 -5.16
CA ASP A 28 5.99 -1.04 -6.31
C ASP A 28 6.75 -1.95 -7.26
N THR A 29 7.08 -3.16 -6.82
CA THR A 29 7.86 -4.13 -7.59
C THR A 29 6.98 -4.89 -8.59
N LYS A 30 7.32 -4.78 -9.88
CA LYS A 30 6.66 -5.53 -10.97
C LYS A 30 7.29 -6.92 -11.16
N SER A 31 6.99 -7.86 -10.28
CA SER A 31 7.38 -9.27 -10.42
C SER A 31 6.31 -10.23 -9.89
N GLU A 32 6.35 -11.48 -10.32
CA GLU A 32 5.44 -12.54 -9.81
C GLU A 32 5.72 -12.84 -8.33
N GLU A 33 7.00 -12.84 -7.95
CA GLU A 33 7.43 -13.02 -6.56
C GLU A 33 6.88 -11.92 -5.64
N ALA A 34 6.78 -10.67 -6.11
CA ALA A 34 6.22 -9.58 -5.32
C ALA A 34 4.78 -9.86 -4.86
N GLY A 35 3.96 -10.46 -5.73
CA GLY A 35 2.60 -10.88 -5.35
C GLY A 35 2.63 -11.91 -4.22
N GLN A 36 3.43 -12.97 -4.35
CA GLN A 36 3.58 -14.00 -3.32
C GLN A 36 4.01 -13.39 -1.98
N ARG A 37 4.98 -12.47 -2.00
CA ARG A 37 5.48 -11.81 -0.79
C ARG A 37 4.42 -10.90 -0.15
N LEU A 38 3.61 -10.18 -0.94
CA LEU A 38 2.46 -9.43 -0.41
C LEU A 38 1.50 -10.35 0.35
N GLY A 39 1.07 -11.44 -0.29
CA GLY A 39 0.07 -12.34 0.29
C GLY A 39 0.56 -13.10 1.52
N TYR A 40 1.82 -13.53 1.54
CA TYR A 40 2.32 -14.48 2.54
C TYR A 40 3.32 -13.90 3.54
N GLU A 41 3.98 -12.78 3.24
CA GLU A 41 4.89 -12.11 4.17
C GLU A 41 4.32 -10.82 4.77
N VAL A 42 3.46 -10.09 4.04
CA VAL A 42 2.98 -8.76 4.46
C VAL A 42 1.61 -8.85 5.14
N PHE A 43 0.64 -9.48 4.49
CA PHE A 43 -0.72 -9.60 5.03
C PHE A 43 -0.88 -10.87 5.85
N THR A 44 -1.76 -10.86 6.86
CA THR A 44 -2.25 -12.08 7.53
C THR A 44 -2.97 -13.00 6.55
N SER A 45 -3.14 -14.28 6.88
CA SER A 45 -3.77 -15.27 5.98
C SER A 45 -5.20 -14.87 5.56
N ASP A 46 -5.91 -14.17 6.45
CA ASP A 46 -7.24 -13.60 6.25
C ASP A 46 -7.22 -12.06 6.16
N GLY A 47 -6.06 -11.49 5.82
CA GLY A 47 -5.90 -10.05 5.64
C GLY A 47 -6.68 -9.52 4.43
N GLN A 48 -7.00 -8.22 4.45
CA GLN A 48 -7.86 -7.62 3.45
C GLN A 48 -7.25 -6.37 2.82
N ILE A 49 -7.36 -6.26 1.50
CA ILE A 49 -7.12 -5.02 0.76
C ILE A 49 -8.47 -4.50 0.27
N ILE A 50 -8.79 -3.26 0.65
CA ILE A 50 -9.92 -2.51 0.13
C ILE A 50 -9.36 -1.27 -0.56
N VAL A 51 -9.73 -1.04 -1.82
CA VAL A 51 -9.38 0.19 -2.53
C VAL A 51 -10.66 0.75 -3.15
N ASN A 52 -11.08 1.92 -2.68
CA ASN A 52 -12.37 2.54 -3.00
C ASN A 52 -13.56 1.60 -2.71
N LYS A 53 -14.06 0.88 -3.73
CA LYS A 53 -15.18 -0.08 -3.61
C LYS A 53 -14.78 -1.52 -3.88
N ARG A 54 -13.52 -1.79 -4.25
CA ARG A 54 -13.03 -3.14 -4.55
C ARG A 54 -12.42 -3.75 -3.30
N SER A 55 -12.75 -5.01 -3.04
CA SER A 55 -12.17 -5.80 -1.95
C SER A 55 -11.40 -6.99 -2.51
N ILE A 56 -10.30 -7.35 -1.87
CA ILE A 56 -9.47 -8.54 -2.12
C ILE A 56 -9.24 -9.18 -0.75
N ASN A 57 -9.58 -10.46 -0.60
CA ASN A 57 -9.67 -11.10 0.71
C ASN A 57 -8.73 -12.32 0.82
N GLY A 58 -7.87 -12.29 1.83
CA GLY A 58 -6.95 -13.36 2.13
C GLY A 58 -5.66 -13.32 1.31
N GLY A 59 -4.61 -13.93 1.88
CA GLY A 59 -3.26 -13.88 1.30
C GLY A 59 -3.16 -14.44 -0.12
N ALA A 60 -3.91 -15.49 -0.43
CA ALA A 60 -3.90 -16.12 -1.76
C ALA A 60 -4.47 -15.19 -2.85
N GLU A 61 -5.61 -14.53 -2.60
CA GLU A 61 -6.19 -13.57 -3.56
C GLU A 61 -5.30 -12.33 -3.72
N ILE A 62 -4.73 -11.85 -2.61
CA ILE A 62 -3.77 -10.74 -2.62
C ILE A 62 -2.56 -11.08 -3.50
N ALA A 63 -2.01 -12.28 -3.35
CA ALA A 63 -0.87 -12.73 -4.15
C ALA A 63 -1.17 -12.81 -5.65
N ALA A 64 -2.36 -13.31 -6.01
CA ALA A 64 -2.78 -13.42 -7.40
C ALA A 64 -3.05 -12.05 -8.05
N THR A 65 -3.64 -11.11 -7.29
CA THR A 65 -4.14 -9.85 -7.85
C THR A 65 -3.04 -8.85 -8.20
N HIS A 66 -1.85 -8.95 -7.59
CA HIS A 66 -0.75 -8.00 -7.81
C HIS A 66 -0.32 -7.91 -9.29
N LYS A 67 -0.26 -9.05 -9.97
CA LYS A 67 0.10 -9.12 -11.40
C LYS A 67 -0.86 -8.29 -12.25
N ASP A 68 -2.15 -8.42 -12.00
CA ASP A 68 -3.19 -7.71 -12.77
C ASP A 68 -3.13 -6.19 -12.52
N GLN A 69 -2.88 -5.77 -11.26
CA GLN A 69 -2.73 -4.34 -10.94
C GLN A 69 -1.53 -3.70 -11.62
N MET A 70 -0.45 -4.45 -11.82
CA MET A 70 0.76 -3.96 -12.46
C MET A 70 0.72 -4.09 -14.00
N ALA A 71 -0.26 -4.80 -14.57
CA ALA A 71 -0.29 -5.12 -16.00
C ALA A 71 -0.42 -3.87 -16.89
N SER A 72 -1.22 -2.89 -16.49
CA SER A 72 -1.52 -1.67 -17.27
C SER A 72 -0.50 -0.53 -17.10
N ILE A 73 0.49 -0.69 -16.22
CA ILE A 73 1.51 0.33 -15.92
C ILE A 73 2.92 -0.22 -16.14
N LYS A 74 3.87 0.63 -16.54
CA LYS A 74 5.30 0.28 -16.53
C LYS A 74 5.81 0.08 -15.11
N GLY A 75 5.32 0.89 -14.18
CA GLY A 75 5.63 0.81 -12.77
C GLY A 75 4.86 1.84 -11.97
N ARG A 76 5.05 1.80 -10.66
CA ARG A 76 4.55 2.82 -9.74
C ARG A 76 5.56 3.06 -8.64
N ARG A 77 5.38 4.16 -7.90
CA ARG A 77 6.16 4.48 -6.71
C ARG A 77 5.24 5.14 -5.68
N HIS A 78 5.04 4.49 -4.54
CA HIS A 78 4.33 5.08 -3.42
C HIS A 78 5.27 5.94 -2.57
N ARG A 79 4.71 7.01 -2.01
CA ARG A 79 5.34 7.85 -1.01
C ARG A 79 4.38 8.03 0.16
N VAL A 80 4.84 7.76 1.38
CA VAL A 80 4.07 8.02 2.60
C VAL A 80 4.55 9.35 3.18
N ASP A 81 3.69 10.36 3.13
CA ASP A 81 4.02 11.72 3.56
C ASP A 81 3.76 11.88 5.06
N LYS A 82 2.64 11.36 5.56
CA LYS A 82 2.24 11.51 6.97
C LYS A 82 1.51 10.30 7.51
N VAL A 83 1.76 10.01 8.79
CA VAL A 83 1.11 8.94 9.55
C VAL A 83 0.43 9.53 10.79
N TYR A 84 -0.80 9.10 11.02
CA TYR A 84 -1.53 9.29 12.26
C TYR A 84 -1.79 7.92 12.88
N THR A 85 -2.01 7.89 14.19
CA THR A 85 -2.51 6.70 14.86
C THR A 85 -3.88 6.96 15.46
N CYS A 86 -4.74 5.94 15.43
CA CYS A 86 -6.08 5.97 16.01
C CYS A 86 -6.09 5.51 17.47
N ASN A 87 -4.96 5.03 18.01
CA ASN A 87 -4.86 4.56 19.39
C ASN A 87 -3.40 4.61 19.91
N ASP A 88 -3.21 4.36 21.21
CA ASP A 88 -1.89 4.42 21.83
C ASP A 88 -0.99 3.20 21.52
N LYS A 89 -1.56 2.13 20.95
CA LYS A 89 -0.82 0.92 20.56
C LYS A 89 -0.16 1.04 19.20
N ALA A 90 -0.54 2.04 18.40
CA ALA A 90 -0.10 2.22 17.03
C ALA A 90 -0.35 0.98 16.12
N ASP A 91 -1.40 0.21 16.41
CA ASP A 91 -1.86 -0.93 15.60
C ASP A 91 -3.00 -0.57 14.64
N ASP A 92 -3.55 0.64 14.75
CA ASP A 92 -4.52 1.23 13.83
C ASP A 92 -4.00 2.60 13.38
N LEU A 93 -3.66 2.71 12.11
CA LEU A 93 -2.95 3.85 11.53
C LEU A 93 -3.71 4.45 10.35
N LEU A 94 -3.63 5.76 10.20
CA LEU A 94 -4.05 6.46 8.99
C LEU A 94 -2.82 7.05 8.30
N LEU A 95 -2.64 6.72 7.03
CA LEU A 95 -1.54 7.18 6.19
C LEU A 95 -2.10 8.15 5.14
N ILE A 96 -1.34 9.20 4.85
CA ILE A 96 -1.55 10.10 3.72
C ILE A 96 -0.28 10.07 2.88
N GLY A 97 -0.44 10.08 1.56
CA GLY A 97 0.68 10.07 0.65
C GLY A 97 0.26 10.27 -0.80
N SER A 98 1.20 10.02 -1.70
CA SER A 98 0.95 10.01 -3.14
C SER A 98 1.53 8.76 -3.81
N VAL A 99 1.06 8.47 -5.01
CA VAL A 99 1.59 7.42 -5.86
C VAL A 99 1.84 7.96 -7.25
N GLU A 100 3.08 7.83 -7.71
CA GLU A 100 3.43 8.05 -9.11
C GLU A 100 3.15 6.76 -9.89
N ARG A 101 2.53 6.87 -11.06
CA ARG A 101 2.31 5.76 -12.00
C ARG A 101 2.97 6.12 -13.32
N TYR A 102 3.83 5.24 -13.80
CA TYR A 102 4.52 5.38 -15.07
C TYR A 102 3.78 4.53 -16.11
N LEU A 103 3.26 5.16 -17.16
CA LEU A 103 2.44 4.47 -18.18
C LEU A 103 3.27 4.07 -19.40
N TYR A 104 2.75 3.11 -20.18
CA TYR A 104 3.42 2.65 -21.39
C TYR A 104 3.49 3.71 -22.49
N ASN A 105 2.52 4.63 -22.54
CA ASN A 105 2.48 5.76 -23.46
C ASN A 105 3.45 6.91 -23.10
N GLY A 106 4.25 6.75 -22.03
CA GLY A 106 5.25 7.74 -21.59
C GLY A 106 4.72 8.79 -20.62
N GLN A 107 3.42 8.80 -20.30
CA GLN A 107 2.88 9.68 -19.27
C GLN A 107 3.28 9.20 -17.86
N THR A 108 3.47 10.18 -16.97
CA THR A 108 3.57 9.96 -15.52
C THR A 108 2.40 10.67 -14.86
N LEU A 109 1.66 9.97 -14.02
CA LEU A 109 0.56 10.52 -13.24
C LEU A 109 0.89 10.39 -11.76
N GLU A 110 0.76 11.49 -11.01
CA GLU A 110 0.82 11.47 -9.55
C GLU A 110 -0.59 11.60 -9.00
N THR A 111 -0.94 10.80 -8.01
CA THR A 111 -2.25 10.87 -7.36
C THR A 111 -2.10 10.76 -5.86
N ASP A 112 -2.78 11.64 -5.14
CA ASP A 112 -2.86 11.57 -3.69
C ASP A 112 -3.76 10.42 -3.25
N TRP A 113 -3.47 9.90 -2.05
CA TRP A 113 -4.25 8.85 -1.42
C TRP A 113 -4.26 9.00 0.10
N ALA A 114 -5.31 8.44 0.70
CA ALA A 114 -5.39 8.19 2.13
C ALA A 114 -5.64 6.70 2.36
N ALA A 115 -5.05 6.12 3.39
CA ALA A 115 -5.25 4.70 3.71
C ALA A 115 -5.29 4.43 5.21
N ARG A 116 -6.23 3.61 5.66
CA ARG A 116 -6.25 3.03 7.00
C ARG A 116 -5.56 1.67 7.00
N LEU A 117 -4.62 1.47 7.90
CA LEU A 117 -3.94 0.20 8.16
C LEU A 117 -4.36 -0.34 9.52
N VAL A 118 -4.72 -1.61 9.58
CA VAL A 118 -4.84 -2.34 10.85
C VAL A 118 -3.77 -3.42 10.86
N ILE A 119 -2.99 -3.46 11.93
CA ILE A 119 -1.83 -4.33 12.11
C ILE A 119 -2.19 -5.39 13.13
N ASP A 120 -1.93 -6.65 12.77
CA ASP A 120 -2.00 -7.76 13.71
C ASP A 120 -0.71 -7.81 14.52
N ASN A 121 -0.86 -7.77 15.85
CA ASN A 121 0.23 -7.85 16.83
C ASN A 121 1.38 -6.87 16.57
N ALA A 122 1.11 -5.55 16.65
CA ALA A 122 2.10 -4.48 16.40
C ALA A 122 3.36 -4.52 17.29
N SER A 123 3.31 -5.22 18.44
CA SER A 123 4.45 -5.45 19.33
C SER A 123 5.35 -6.63 18.93
N SER A 124 4.94 -7.42 17.93
CA SER A 124 5.72 -8.54 17.41
C SER A 124 7.00 -8.08 16.70
N GLU A 125 8.01 -8.95 16.61
CA GLU A 125 9.15 -8.76 15.71
C GLU A 125 8.74 -8.86 14.22
N HIS A 126 7.61 -9.53 13.95
CA HIS A 126 7.09 -9.77 12.61
C HIS A 126 5.58 -9.43 12.56
N PRO A 127 5.20 -8.15 12.70
CA PRO A 127 3.81 -7.75 12.56
C PRO A 127 3.34 -7.96 11.11
N ARG A 128 2.04 -8.16 10.92
CA ARG A 128 1.43 -8.33 9.59
C ARG A 128 0.20 -7.44 9.45
N LEU A 129 -0.15 -7.08 8.21
CA LEU A 129 -1.35 -6.32 7.93
C LEU A 129 -2.60 -7.20 8.04
N LYS A 130 -3.56 -6.75 8.82
CA LYS A 130 -4.92 -7.27 8.84
C LYS A 130 -5.80 -6.54 7.82
N LEU A 131 -5.62 -5.23 7.69
CA LEU A 131 -6.38 -4.41 6.77
C LEU A 131 -5.46 -3.37 6.11
N PHE A 132 -5.65 -3.18 4.82
CA PHE A 132 -5.26 -1.99 4.09
C PHE A 132 -6.49 -1.46 3.36
N ASN A 133 -7.06 -0.34 3.82
CA ASN A 133 -8.23 0.28 3.21
C ASN A 133 -7.87 1.67 2.68
N ALA A 134 -7.86 1.84 1.37
CA ALA A 134 -7.37 3.05 0.71
C ALA A 134 -8.44 3.76 -0.14
N TRP A 135 -8.33 5.08 -0.17
CA TRP A 135 -9.13 5.99 -0.97
C TRP A 135 -8.21 6.86 -1.83
N SER A 136 -8.51 6.93 -3.13
CA SER A 136 -7.74 7.71 -4.09
C SER A 136 -8.59 7.93 -5.34
N ASP A 137 -8.47 9.11 -5.95
CA ASP A 137 -9.20 9.45 -7.18
C ASP A 137 -8.50 8.84 -8.39
N PHE A 138 -9.14 7.85 -9.03
CA PHE A 138 -8.59 7.18 -10.20
C PHE A 138 -9.03 7.80 -11.53
N SER A 139 -9.78 8.90 -11.51
CA SER A 139 -10.41 9.46 -12.71
C SER A 139 -9.39 9.80 -13.80
N GLU A 140 -8.30 10.48 -13.46
CA GLU A 140 -7.24 10.81 -14.42
C GLU A 140 -6.50 9.57 -14.93
N PHE A 141 -6.24 8.61 -14.05
CA PHE A 141 -5.60 7.34 -14.43
C PHE A 141 -6.47 6.55 -15.42
N VAL A 142 -7.77 6.44 -15.15
CA VAL A 142 -8.73 5.77 -16.04
C VAL A 142 -8.85 6.50 -17.37
N ALA A 143 -8.90 7.85 -17.36
CA ALA A 143 -8.92 8.64 -18.59
C ALA A 143 -7.66 8.43 -19.43
N ALA A 144 -6.48 8.36 -18.81
CA ALA A 144 -5.22 8.13 -19.51
C ALA A 144 -5.13 6.72 -20.11
N LEU A 145 -5.65 5.69 -19.44
CA LEU A 145 -5.71 4.33 -19.98
C LEU A 145 -6.64 4.21 -21.21
N ASN A 146 -7.70 5.02 -21.25
CA ASN A 146 -8.69 5.01 -22.34
C ASN A 146 -8.35 5.95 -23.51
N SER A 147 -7.30 6.76 -23.39
CA SER A 147 -6.87 7.70 -24.43
C SER A 147 -5.92 7.06 -25.48
N ASN A 148 -5.81 5.73 -25.49
CA ASN A 148 -5.04 4.95 -26.46
C ASN A 148 -5.93 4.31 -27.52
#